data_AF-A0A800NFQ4-F1
#
_entry.id   AF-A0A800NFQ4-F1
#
_cell.length_a   1.000
_cell.length_b   1.000
_cell.length_c   1.000
_cell.angle_alpha   90.00
_cell.angle_beta   90.00
_cell.angle_gamma   90.00
#
_symmetry.space_group_name_H-M   'P 1'
#
loop_
_entity.id
_entity.type
_entity.pdbx_description
1 polymer ?
#
loop_
_entity_poly.entity_id
_entity_poly.type
_entity_poly.pdbx_seq_one_letter_code
_entity_poly.pdbx_strand_id
1 'polypeptide(L)'
;MSININEKLISLFRKEVNIEFFSEKFKNVNGKNHWNIICSAMDWITLAAEGLPSINVNPKGFGYNHLDTLNLMQYIITIDVMVDSINQLFRVIDGIKKDKDLPLANDRTIFKQTKVSDFNYFKHIRAVFSTHPVNLTSVDGVPNNEGERFYASWVAKNSLDGDYYVYLYSNNPEKDEQIPFDIKIKDLNLYAEKRYKLLEILIEKVKKIKDDHINRYKQTPIPVLENPLEQLEVLYEENKNRFGYRYGYVEEINHIYTQLTINADSISATNFEGIVLEYKSYLKSLIPIILDGLQNMKKDRYVYFDMLFWNGYEFEKIYQYFNYGVHALGEKYLTTLAKLETFPAILVTTQDIQFKRLIVDAFLYKEFKKSGKLISYQEIIKPKNT
;
A
#
# COMPACT_ATOMS: atom_id res chain seq x y z
N MET A 1 28.04 -18.73 8.78
CA MET A 1 26.97 -19.09 7.80
C MET A 1 26.20 -17.83 7.49
N SER A 2 25.85 -17.58 6.23
CA SER A 2 24.99 -16.45 5.86
C SER A 2 23.55 -16.68 6.30
N ILE A 3 22.84 -15.60 6.64
CA ILE A 3 21.39 -15.65 6.90
C ILE A 3 20.63 -15.94 5.60
N ASN A 4 19.60 -16.76 5.66
CA ASN A 4 18.76 -17.16 4.53
C ASN A 4 17.38 -16.48 4.59
N ILE A 5 17.32 -15.20 4.21
CA ILE A 5 16.07 -14.46 4.03
C ILE A 5 15.76 -14.35 2.54
N ASN A 6 14.59 -14.86 2.14
CA ASN A 6 14.10 -14.77 0.77
C ASN A 6 13.34 -13.45 0.55
N GLU A 7 13.99 -12.46 -0.08
CA GLU A 7 13.39 -11.17 -0.43
C GLU A 7 12.04 -11.26 -1.17
N LYS A 8 11.80 -12.34 -1.94
CA LYS A 8 10.56 -12.51 -2.69
C LYS A 8 9.34 -12.67 -1.78
N LEU A 9 9.53 -13.10 -0.53
CA LEU A 9 8.44 -13.34 0.40
C LEU A 9 7.76 -12.03 0.81
N ILE A 10 8.54 -10.99 1.14
CA ILE A 10 7.97 -9.66 1.43
C ILE A 10 7.37 -9.01 0.18
N SER A 11 7.97 -9.20 -1.00
CA SER A 11 7.37 -8.73 -2.26
C SER A 11 6.01 -9.39 -2.52
N LEU A 12 5.88 -10.70 -2.25
CA LEU A 12 4.63 -11.42 -2.38
C LEU A 12 3.58 -10.91 -1.37
N PHE A 13 3.96 -10.72 -0.11
CA PHE A 13 3.06 -10.14 0.90
C PHE A 13 2.56 -8.75 0.49
N ARG A 14 3.46 -7.85 0.06
CA ARG A 14 3.11 -6.53 -0.46
C ARG A 14 2.11 -6.61 -1.62
N LYS A 15 2.32 -7.54 -2.56
CA LYS A 15 1.42 -7.73 -3.70
C LYS A 15 0.01 -8.13 -3.27
N GLU A 16 -0.11 -9.03 -2.29
CA GLU A 16 -1.43 -9.47 -1.79
C GLU A 16 -2.15 -8.39 -0.98
N VAL A 17 -1.41 -7.57 -0.22
CA VAL A 17 -1.98 -6.49 0.62
C VAL A 17 -2.34 -5.25 -0.19
N ASN A 18 -1.54 -4.88 -1.20
CA ASN A 18 -1.72 -3.65 -1.99
C ASN A 18 -2.80 -3.81 -3.07
N ILE A 19 -3.98 -4.22 -2.64
CA ILE A 19 -5.19 -4.23 -3.44
C ILE A 19 -6.16 -3.17 -2.92
N GLU A 20 -7.01 -2.69 -3.81
CA GLU A 20 -7.78 -1.45 -3.68
C GLU A 20 -8.52 -1.29 -2.34
N PHE A 21 -9.24 -2.33 -1.89
CA PHE A 21 -10.07 -2.23 -0.69
C PHE A 21 -9.31 -2.34 0.64
N PHE A 22 -8.09 -2.90 0.68
CA PHE A 22 -7.37 -3.12 1.94
C PHE A 22 -7.05 -1.81 2.65
N SER A 23 -6.64 -0.81 1.87
CA SER A 23 -6.32 0.51 2.40
C SER A 23 -7.50 1.11 3.16
N GLU A 24 -8.70 1.08 2.59
CA GLU A 24 -9.92 1.59 3.23
C GLU A 24 -10.37 0.68 4.40
N LYS A 25 -10.28 -0.65 4.27
CA LYS A 25 -10.62 -1.59 5.36
C LYS A 25 -9.81 -1.34 6.63
N PHE A 26 -8.53 -1.03 6.49
CA PHE A 26 -7.63 -0.81 7.63
C PHE A 26 -7.41 0.67 7.97
N LYS A 27 -8.04 1.62 7.27
CA LYS A 27 -7.87 3.06 7.48
C LYS A 27 -8.39 3.55 8.83
N ASN A 28 -9.46 2.95 9.33
CA ASN A 28 -10.04 3.28 10.62
C ASN A 28 -10.61 2.03 11.31
N VAL A 29 -9.77 1.39 12.12
CA VAL A 29 -10.15 0.27 12.97
C VAL A 29 -10.15 0.75 14.42
N ASN A 30 -11.34 0.90 15.01
CA ASN A 30 -11.52 1.41 16.38
C ASN A 30 -10.84 2.76 16.64
N GLY A 31 -10.96 3.71 15.70
CA GLY A 31 -10.37 5.05 15.82
C GLY A 31 -8.88 5.11 15.49
N LYS A 32 -8.28 4.01 15.01
CA LYS A 32 -6.86 3.93 14.68
C LYS A 32 -6.63 3.59 13.21
N ASN A 33 -5.63 4.22 12.62
CA ASN A 33 -5.22 3.94 11.25
C ASN A 33 -4.25 2.74 11.23
N HIS A 34 -4.82 1.54 11.07
CA HIS A 34 -4.06 0.31 10.95
C HIS A 34 -3.34 0.20 9.59
N TRP A 35 -3.85 0.85 8.54
CA TRP A 35 -3.21 0.87 7.23
C TRP A 35 -1.81 1.48 7.29
N ASN A 36 -1.63 2.58 8.02
CA ASN A 36 -0.31 3.18 8.21
C ASN A 36 0.67 2.25 8.94
N ILE A 37 0.19 1.45 9.90
CA ILE A 37 1.01 0.45 10.59
C ILE A 37 1.43 -0.65 9.61
N ILE A 38 0.51 -1.11 8.76
CA ILE A 38 0.80 -2.10 7.71
C ILE A 38 1.86 -1.57 6.73
N CYS A 39 1.70 -0.34 6.22
CA CYS A 39 2.67 0.30 5.33
C CYS A 39 4.06 0.38 5.97
N SER A 40 4.15 0.93 7.19
CA SER A 40 5.43 1.09 7.89
C SER A 40 6.09 -0.26 8.16
N ALA A 41 5.33 -1.26 8.61
CA ALA A 41 5.86 -2.60 8.83
C ALA A 41 6.40 -3.23 7.53
N MET A 42 5.70 -3.08 6.40
CA MET A 42 6.18 -3.56 5.11
C MET A 42 7.49 -2.89 4.68
N ASP A 43 7.67 -1.59 4.95
CA ASP A 43 8.91 -0.86 4.62
C ASP A 43 10.10 -1.38 5.44
N TRP A 44 9.90 -1.54 6.75
CA TRP A 44 10.94 -2.04 7.65
C TRP A 44 11.29 -3.50 7.41
N ILE A 45 10.32 -4.34 7.06
CA ILE A 45 10.58 -5.74 6.68
C ILE A 45 11.34 -5.82 5.35
N THR A 46 11.00 -4.97 4.36
CA THR A 46 11.75 -4.88 3.11
C THR A 46 13.21 -4.49 3.38
N LEU A 47 13.42 -3.42 4.17
CA LEU A 47 14.77 -3.00 4.57
C LEU A 47 15.55 -4.12 5.25
N ALA A 48 14.92 -4.84 6.19
CA ALA A 48 15.60 -5.94 6.87
C ALA A 48 15.92 -7.11 5.94
N ALA A 49 15.01 -7.46 5.03
CA ALA A 49 15.21 -8.56 4.10
C ALA A 49 16.37 -8.31 3.12
N GLU A 50 16.51 -7.07 2.64
CA GLU A 50 17.58 -6.65 1.74
C GLU A 50 18.90 -6.35 2.50
N GLY A 51 18.79 -5.78 3.69
CA GLY A 51 19.91 -5.29 4.48
C GLY A 51 20.65 -6.37 5.26
N LEU A 52 19.95 -7.31 5.91
CA LEU A 52 20.55 -8.32 6.78
C LEU A 52 21.64 -9.17 6.08
N PRO A 53 21.45 -9.65 4.83
CA PRO A 53 22.50 -10.39 4.12
C PRO A 53 23.77 -9.58 3.86
N SER A 54 23.68 -8.25 3.85
CA SER A 54 24.78 -7.33 3.53
C SER A 54 25.61 -6.92 4.74
N ILE A 55 25.15 -7.17 5.97
CA ILE A 55 25.87 -6.81 7.20
C ILE A 55 26.91 -7.90 7.52
N ASN A 56 28.19 -7.51 7.60
CA ASN A 56 29.27 -8.45 7.88
C ASN A 56 29.38 -8.78 9.38
N VAL A 57 28.87 -9.94 9.77
CA VAL A 57 28.97 -10.51 11.13
C VAL A 57 29.81 -11.79 11.17
N ASN A 58 30.85 -11.89 10.34
CA ASN A 58 31.75 -13.03 10.35
C ASN A 58 33.05 -12.68 11.12
N PRO A 59 33.14 -13.01 12.43
CA PRO A 59 34.28 -12.60 13.25
C PRO A 59 35.55 -13.31 12.79
N LYS A 60 36.57 -12.52 12.41
CA LYS A 60 37.94 -13.03 12.15
C LYS A 60 38.87 -12.68 13.30
N GLY A 61 39.69 -13.65 13.72
CA GLY A 61 40.65 -13.47 14.82
C GLY A 61 40.01 -13.35 16.20
N PHE A 62 40.80 -13.18 17.25
CA PHE A 62 40.34 -13.15 18.63
C PHE A 62 40.34 -11.73 19.21
N GLY A 63 39.48 -11.49 20.20
CA GLY A 63 39.47 -10.24 20.98
C GLY A 63 38.58 -9.12 20.42
N TYR A 64 38.81 -7.91 20.90
CA TYR A 64 37.98 -6.73 20.63
C TYR A 64 38.25 -6.12 19.24
N ASN A 65 37.16 -5.71 18.58
CA ASN A 65 37.21 -4.86 17.39
C ASN A 65 35.95 -3.97 17.32
N HIS A 66 36.14 -2.66 17.17
CA HIS A 66 35.05 -1.69 17.18
C HIS A 66 34.13 -1.83 15.96
N LEU A 67 34.65 -2.11 14.76
CA LEU A 67 33.84 -2.29 13.55
C LEU A 67 32.99 -3.56 13.66
N ASP A 68 33.57 -4.66 14.14
CA ASP A 68 32.82 -5.90 14.33
C ASP A 68 31.71 -5.73 15.39
N THR A 69 31.98 -4.94 16.43
CA THR A 69 30.96 -4.56 17.44
C THR A 69 29.82 -3.78 16.79
N LEU A 70 30.13 -2.74 16.02
CA LEU A 70 29.13 -1.91 15.34
C LEU A 70 28.31 -2.73 14.32
N ASN A 71 28.95 -3.62 13.57
CA ASN A 71 28.27 -4.52 12.64
C ASN A 71 27.32 -5.46 13.37
N LEU A 72 27.75 -6.06 14.49
CA LEU A 72 26.89 -6.93 15.30
C LEU A 72 25.70 -6.15 15.89
N MET A 73 25.93 -4.92 16.38
CA MET A 73 24.87 -4.04 16.86
C MET A 73 23.83 -3.77 15.77
N GLN A 74 24.29 -3.36 14.58
CA GLN A 74 23.42 -3.10 13.44
C GLN A 74 22.64 -4.37 13.05
N TYR A 75 23.29 -5.52 13.05
CA TYR A 75 22.69 -6.81 12.73
C TYR A 75 21.55 -7.16 13.69
N ILE A 76 21.80 -7.11 15.00
CA ILE A 76 20.81 -7.42 16.03
C ILE A 76 19.64 -6.43 15.99
N ILE A 77 19.91 -5.13 15.85
CA ILE A 77 18.85 -4.12 15.72
C ILE A 77 17.99 -4.38 14.48
N THR A 78 18.60 -4.72 13.35
CA THR A 78 17.86 -4.97 12.11
C THR A 78 16.96 -6.21 12.25
N ILE A 79 17.41 -7.27 12.93
CA ILE A 79 16.56 -8.41 13.28
C ILE A 79 15.41 -7.98 14.20
N ASP A 80 15.67 -7.17 15.24
CA ASP A 80 14.64 -6.72 16.18
C ASP A 80 13.54 -5.91 15.48
N VAL A 81 13.92 -4.97 14.62
CA VAL A 81 12.99 -4.16 13.81
C VAL A 81 12.15 -5.04 12.87
N MET A 82 12.77 -6.05 12.23
CA MET A 82 12.04 -7.01 11.41
C MET A 82 11.00 -7.78 12.23
N VAL A 83 11.40 -8.29 13.39
CA VAL A 83 10.53 -9.06 14.28
C VAL A 83 9.37 -8.21 14.80
N ASP A 84 9.64 -6.98 15.26
CA ASP A 84 8.57 -6.10 15.74
C ASP A 84 7.61 -5.76 14.60
N SER A 85 8.13 -5.43 13.41
CA SER A 85 7.31 -5.14 12.23
C SER A 85 6.37 -6.30 11.87
N ILE A 86 6.86 -7.54 11.87
CA ILE A 86 6.03 -8.74 11.65
C ILE A 86 4.98 -8.89 12.76
N ASN A 87 5.35 -8.67 14.01
CA ASN A 87 4.40 -8.72 15.13
C ASN A 87 3.32 -7.63 15.00
N GLN A 88 3.67 -6.42 14.57
CA GLN A 88 2.68 -5.36 14.30
C GLN A 88 1.70 -5.78 13.21
N LEU A 89 2.17 -6.44 12.14
CA LEU A 89 1.28 -7.00 11.12
C LEU A 89 0.27 -8.00 11.71
N PHE A 90 0.71 -8.92 12.57
CA PHE A 90 -0.21 -9.82 13.28
C PHE A 90 -1.20 -9.07 14.17
N ARG A 91 -0.76 -8.03 14.89
CA ARG A 91 -1.65 -7.23 15.75
C ARG A 91 -2.76 -6.55 14.96
N VAL A 92 -2.44 -6.00 13.78
CA VAL A 92 -3.40 -5.20 13.00
C VAL A 92 -4.22 -6.01 12.01
N ILE A 93 -3.66 -7.07 11.43
CA ILE A 93 -4.34 -7.96 10.45
C ILE A 93 -5.14 -9.05 11.16
N ASP A 94 -4.55 -9.68 12.19
CA ASP A 94 -5.16 -10.80 12.93
C ASP A 94 -5.83 -10.36 14.24
N GLY A 95 -5.71 -9.08 14.60
CA GLY A 95 -6.33 -8.53 15.81
C GLY A 95 -5.70 -9.01 17.12
N ILE A 96 -4.48 -9.56 17.08
CA ILE A 96 -3.77 -10.03 18.27
C ILE A 96 -3.44 -8.84 19.18
N LYS A 97 -3.83 -8.91 20.46
CA LYS A 97 -3.65 -7.79 21.41
C LYS A 97 -2.52 -7.98 22.41
N LYS A 98 -2.17 -9.22 22.75
CA LYS A 98 -1.20 -9.53 23.79
C LYS A 98 -0.01 -10.27 23.19
N ASP A 99 1.19 -9.96 23.68
CA ASP A 99 2.42 -10.57 23.17
C ASP A 99 2.44 -12.09 23.29
N LYS A 100 1.84 -12.62 24.36
CA LYS A 100 1.74 -14.07 24.59
C LYS A 100 0.91 -14.82 23.53
N ASP A 101 0.05 -14.11 22.81
CA ASP A 101 -0.83 -14.66 21.79
C ASP A 101 -0.21 -14.54 20.39
N LEU A 102 0.93 -13.86 20.24
CA LEU A 102 1.67 -13.78 18.98
C LEU A 102 2.25 -15.15 18.60
N PRO A 103 2.37 -15.46 17.30
CA PRO A 103 3.07 -16.66 16.86
C PRO A 103 4.49 -16.72 17.43
N LEU A 104 4.90 -17.91 17.88
CA LEU A 104 6.21 -18.18 18.48
C LEU A 104 6.49 -17.38 19.77
N ALA A 105 5.48 -16.86 20.48
CA ALA A 105 5.69 -16.13 21.74
C ALA A 105 6.37 -16.98 22.83
N ASN A 106 6.02 -18.26 22.88
CA ASN A 106 6.54 -19.24 23.84
C ASN A 106 7.58 -20.20 23.24
N ASP A 107 8.03 -19.96 22.00
CA ASP A 107 9.03 -20.79 21.34
C ASP A 107 10.36 -20.73 22.09
N ARG A 108 11.07 -21.85 22.20
CA ARG A 108 12.35 -22.02 22.92
C ARG A 108 13.34 -22.88 22.14
N THR A 109 13.10 -23.03 20.84
CA THR A 109 13.76 -24.06 20.03
C THR A 109 15.12 -23.62 19.51
N ILE A 110 15.39 -22.32 19.47
CA ILE A 110 16.60 -21.75 18.90
C ILE A 110 17.67 -21.61 19.97
N PHE A 111 17.43 -20.78 20.99
CA PHE A 111 18.45 -20.47 22.01
C PHE A 111 18.44 -21.47 23.17
N LYS A 112 17.45 -22.38 23.21
CA LYS A 112 17.33 -23.51 24.16
C LYS A 112 17.36 -23.10 25.64
N GLN A 113 16.94 -21.87 25.93
CA GLN A 113 16.81 -21.40 27.30
C GLN A 113 15.64 -22.09 28.00
N THR A 114 15.87 -22.56 29.23
CA THR A 114 14.86 -23.33 29.99
C THR A 114 13.82 -22.44 30.67
N LYS A 115 14.18 -21.18 30.97
CA LYS A 115 13.34 -20.25 31.75
C LYS A 115 12.63 -19.20 30.89
N VAL A 116 13.20 -18.80 29.76
CA VAL A 116 12.69 -17.72 28.90
C VAL A 116 12.42 -18.21 27.48
N SER A 117 11.47 -17.58 26.79
CA SER A 117 11.25 -17.84 25.36
C SER A 117 12.36 -17.23 24.51
N ASP A 118 12.52 -17.71 23.28
CA ASP A 118 13.46 -17.17 22.30
C ASP A 118 13.17 -15.68 22.03
N PHE A 119 11.91 -15.24 22.09
CA PHE A 119 11.55 -13.83 21.97
C PHE A 119 12.15 -12.97 23.10
N ASN A 120 11.96 -13.41 24.35
CA ASN A 120 12.45 -12.66 25.51
C ASN A 120 13.97 -12.77 25.65
N TYR A 121 14.54 -13.92 25.31
CA TYR A 121 15.99 -14.09 25.31
C TYR A 121 16.66 -13.24 24.22
N PHE A 122 16.07 -13.16 23.02
CA PHE A 122 16.58 -12.26 21.99
C PHE A 122 16.54 -10.78 22.42
N LYS A 123 15.49 -10.33 23.12
CA LYS A 123 15.46 -8.99 23.72
C LYS A 123 16.60 -8.77 24.71
N HIS A 124 16.95 -9.79 25.49
CA HIS A 124 18.10 -9.75 26.38
C HIS A 124 19.42 -9.66 25.59
N ILE A 125 19.60 -10.48 24.54
CA ILE A 125 20.76 -10.37 23.63
C ILE A 125 20.87 -8.95 23.07
N ARG A 126 19.77 -8.35 22.59
CA ARG A 126 19.74 -6.96 22.11
C ARG A 126 20.16 -5.96 23.18
N ALA A 127 19.69 -6.13 24.41
CA ALA A 127 20.09 -5.28 25.52
C ALA A 127 21.60 -5.39 25.80
N VAL A 128 22.12 -6.62 25.87
CA VAL A 128 23.52 -6.94 26.18
C VAL A 128 24.49 -6.42 25.10
N PHE A 129 24.22 -6.71 23.83
CA PHE A 129 25.16 -6.44 22.74
C PHE A 129 24.93 -5.11 22.02
N SER A 130 23.88 -4.35 22.35
CA SER A 130 23.53 -3.17 21.58
C SER A 130 22.90 -2.03 22.40
N THR A 131 21.63 -2.11 22.76
CA THR A 131 20.87 -0.90 23.10
C THR A 131 20.99 -0.49 24.56
N HIS A 132 21.28 -1.43 25.47
CA HIS A 132 21.33 -1.18 26.92
C HIS A 132 22.49 -1.90 27.64
N PRO A 133 23.71 -1.96 27.08
CA PRO A 133 24.80 -2.77 27.65
C PRO A 133 25.16 -2.34 29.08
N VAL A 134 24.91 -1.09 29.45
CA VAL A 134 25.26 -0.51 30.75
C VAL A 134 24.08 -0.38 31.72
N ASN A 135 22.95 -1.07 31.47
CA ASN A 135 21.81 -1.08 32.39
C ASN A 135 20.95 -2.34 32.21
N LEU A 136 21.52 -3.50 32.52
CA LEU A 136 20.85 -4.79 32.42
C LEU A 136 20.19 -5.18 33.74
N THR A 137 19.07 -5.90 33.66
CA THR A 137 18.33 -6.41 34.82
C THR A 137 18.50 -7.92 35.02
N SER A 138 19.27 -8.60 34.18
CA SER A 138 19.46 -10.04 34.22
C SER A 138 20.77 -10.45 33.58
N VAL A 139 21.23 -11.66 33.87
CA VAL A 139 22.37 -12.30 33.19
C VAL A 139 21.94 -13.23 32.07
N ASP A 140 20.74 -13.84 32.17
CA ASP A 140 20.24 -14.89 31.29
C ASP A 140 18.88 -14.55 30.64
N GLY A 141 18.41 -13.30 30.80
CA GLY A 141 17.11 -12.84 30.32
C GLY A 141 15.97 -13.02 31.32
N VAL A 142 16.20 -13.63 32.49
CA VAL A 142 15.23 -13.68 33.59
C VAL A 142 15.45 -12.47 34.50
N PRO A 143 14.53 -11.49 34.55
CA PRO A 143 14.71 -10.29 35.36
C PRO A 143 14.99 -10.62 36.83
N ASN A 144 16.03 -10.01 37.38
CA ASN A 144 16.27 -10.00 38.81
C ASN A 144 15.30 -9.01 39.48
N ASN A 145 14.50 -9.50 40.43
CA ASN A 145 13.52 -8.70 41.16
C ASN A 145 14.08 -8.08 42.45
N GLU A 146 15.34 -8.37 42.80
CA GLU A 146 16.02 -7.90 44.01
C GLU A 146 16.79 -6.59 43.79
N GLY A 147 16.67 -5.98 42.61
CA GLY A 147 17.25 -4.66 42.31
C GLY A 147 18.71 -4.67 41.82
N GLU A 148 19.34 -5.84 41.76
CA GLU A 148 20.68 -6.01 41.18
C GLU A 148 20.69 -5.62 39.69
N ARG A 149 21.79 -4.96 39.27
CA ARG A 149 22.00 -4.50 37.90
C ARG A 149 23.30 -5.08 37.35
N PHE A 150 23.31 -5.29 36.05
CA PHE A 150 24.47 -5.81 35.35
C PHE A 150 24.93 -4.87 34.24
N TYR A 151 26.23 -4.92 33.94
CA TYR A 151 26.88 -4.10 32.93
C TYR A 151 27.74 -5.00 32.04
N ALA A 152 27.58 -4.89 30.73
CA ALA A 152 28.34 -5.65 29.75
C ALA A 152 29.66 -4.95 29.41
N SER A 153 30.72 -5.73 29.24
CA SER A 153 32.00 -5.29 28.67
C SER A 153 31.85 -4.93 27.18
N TRP A 154 32.94 -4.46 26.57
CA TRP A 154 33.03 -4.42 25.11
C TRP A 154 32.85 -5.84 24.52
N VAL A 155 32.36 -5.89 23.28
CA VAL A 155 32.17 -7.14 22.54
C VAL A 155 33.51 -7.67 22.07
N ALA A 156 33.80 -8.92 22.39
CA ALA A 156 34.95 -9.64 21.90
C ALA A 156 34.53 -10.80 20.99
N LYS A 157 35.44 -11.22 20.11
CA LYS A 157 35.20 -12.23 19.08
C LYS A 157 35.80 -13.58 19.45
N ASN A 158 35.17 -14.63 18.93
CA ASN A 158 35.63 -16.02 18.98
C ASN A 158 35.94 -16.45 20.41
N SER A 159 34.89 -16.60 21.24
CA SER A 159 35.04 -17.25 22.54
C SER A 159 35.27 -18.76 22.35
N LEU A 160 35.44 -19.50 23.45
CA LEU A 160 35.57 -20.97 23.38
C LEU A 160 34.32 -21.63 22.78
N ASP A 161 33.14 -21.08 23.03
CA ASP A 161 31.85 -21.70 22.66
C ASP A 161 30.97 -20.86 21.72
N GLY A 162 31.30 -19.60 21.44
CA GLY A 162 30.48 -18.67 20.66
C GLY A 162 31.27 -17.74 19.73
N ASP A 163 30.55 -17.13 18.79
CA ASP A 163 31.12 -16.25 17.76
C ASP A 163 31.48 -14.87 18.34
N TYR A 164 30.64 -14.38 19.27
CA TYR A 164 30.83 -13.14 20.01
C TYR A 164 30.52 -13.35 21.48
N TYR A 165 31.19 -12.59 22.36
CA TYR A 165 30.95 -12.64 23.79
C TYR A 165 31.20 -11.31 24.47
N VAL A 166 30.63 -11.16 25.66
CA VAL A 166 30.94 -10.12 26.65
C VAL A 166 31.11 -10.76 28.02
N TYR A 167 31.70 -10.01 28.94
CA TYR A 167 31.56 -10.29 30.37
C TYR A 167 30.49 -9.37 30.96
N LEU A 168 29.65 -9.92 31.82
CA LEU A 168 28.69 -9.17 32.62
C LEU A 168 29.25 -8.96 34.03
N TYR A 169 29.19 -7.73 34.51
CA TYR A 169 29.63 -7.30 35.84
C TYR A 169 28.41 -6.96 36.68
N SER A 170 28.35 -7.42 37.93
CA SER A 170 27.30 -7.03 38.88
C SER A 170 27.60 -5.66 39.51
N ASN A 171 26.54 -4.92 39.88
CA ASN A 171 26.65 -3.75 40.76
C ASN A 171 26.79 -4.12 42.26
N ASN A 172 26.68 -5.39 42.60
CA ASN A 172 26.84 -5.88 43.97
C ASN A 172 28.34 -6.01 44.31
N PRO A 173 28.87 -5.29 45.31
CA PRO A 173 30.29 -5.32 45.65
C PRO A 173 30.78 -6.69 46.15
N GLU A 174 29.87 -7.56 46.60
CA GLU A 174 30.21 -8.92 47.04
C GLU A 174 30.32 -9.91 45.86
N LYS A 175 29.99 -9.48 44.63
CA LYS A 175 30.03 -10.30 43.41
C LYS A 175 30.97 -9.70 42.38
N ASP A 176 32.27 -9.98 42.53
CA ASP A 176 33.33 -9.51 41.63
C ASP A 176 33.64 -10.49 40.48
N GLU A 177 32.77 -11.46 40.23
CA GLU A 177 32.94 -12.44 39.16
C GLU A 177 32.62 -11.87 37.78
N GLN A 178 33.41 -12.26 36.78
CA GLN A 178 33.13 -11.95 35.38
C GLN A 178 32.23 -13.05 34.81
N ILE A 179 30.98 -12.73 34.52
CA ILE A 179 30.01 -13.70 34.04
C ILE A 179 30.08 -13.72 32.50
N PRO A 180 30.60 -14.79 31.86
CA PRO A 180 30.67 -14.85 30.40
C PRO A 180 29.25 -14.95 29.81
N PHE A 181 29.01 -14.18 28.76
CA PHE A 181 27.80 -14.28 27.95
C PHE A 181 28.19 -14.34 26.47
N ASP A 182 27.99 -15.50 25.84
CA ASP A 182 28.31 -15.74 24.44
C ASP A 182 27.06 -15.88 23.56
N ILE A 183 27.22 -15.59 22.27
CA ILE A 183 26.20 -15.78 21.24
C ILE A 183 26.79 -16.42 20.00
N LYS A 184 25.94 -17.15 19.28
CA LYS A 184 26.23 -17.72 17.97
C LYS A 184 25.45 -16.98 16.90
N ILE A 185 26.15 -16.52 15.86
CA ILE A 185 25.53 -15.91 14.68
C ILE A 185 24.58 -16.90 14.01
N LYS A 186 24.91 -18.19 14.02
CA LYS A 186 24.00 -19.22 13.51
C LYS A 186 22.64 -19.20 14.21
N ASP A 187 22.60 -19.02 15.53
CA ASP A 187 21.35 -19.02 16.28
C ASP A 187 20.56 -17.72 16.04
N LEU A 188 21.25 -16.59 15.89
CA LEU A 188 20.63 -15.34 15.42
C LEU A 188 20.00 -15.48 14.04
N ASN A 189 20.71 -16.10 13.09
CA ASN A 189 20.19 -16.35 11.75
C ASN A 189 18.93 -17.22 11.82
N LEU A 190 18.97 -18.34 12.56
CA LEU A 190 17.83 -19.24 12.70
C LEU A 190 16.63 -18.55 13.35
N TYR A 191 16.86 -17.71 14.37
CA TYR A 191 15.81 -16.92 14.98
C TYR A 191 15.17 -15.95 13.97
N ALA A 192 15.99 -15.20 13.24
CA ALA A 192 15.52 -14.24 12.24
C ALA A 192 14.76 -14.93 11.09
N GLU A 193 15.29 -16.02 10.55
CA GLU A 193 14.66 -16.82 9.48
C GLU A 193 13.31 -17.38 9.92
N LYS A 194 13.25 -17.96 11.12
CA LYS A 194 12.01 -18.53 11.67
C LYS A 194 10.95 -17.46 11.89
N ARG A 195 11.34 -16.26 12.32
CA ARG A 195 10.45 -15.09 12.47
C ARG A 195 9.99 -14.56 11.12
N TYR A 196 10.90 -14.40 10.16
CA TYR A 196 10.60 -13.94 8.81
C TYR A 196 9.60 -14.84 8.09
N LYS A 197 9.72 -16.16 8.28
CA LYS A 197 8.80 -17.16 7.71
C LYS A 197 7.34 -16.98 8.14
N LEU A 198 7.07 -16.28 9.24
CA LEU A 198 5.70 -15.97 9.64
C LEU A 198 4.94 -15.10 8.61
N LEU A 199 5.64 -14.45 7.68
CA LEU A 199 5.01 -13.81 6.53
C LEU A 199 4.17 -14.77 5.69
N GLU A 200 4.52 -16.05 5.60
CA GLU A 200 3.72 -17.06 4.89
C GLU A 200 2.30 -17.16 5.51
N ILE A 201 2.22 -17.14 6.83
CA ILE A 201 0.94 -17.17 7.56
C ILE A 201 0.16 -15.88 7.31
N LEU A 202 0.83 -14.73 7.32
CA LEU A 202 0.19 -13.43 7.06
C LEU A 202 -0.33 -13.33 5.62
N ILE A 203 0.40 -13.87 4.64
CA ILE A 203 -0.03 -13.94 3.24
C ILE A 203 -1.35 -14.71 3.13
N GLU A 204 -1.46 -15.88 3.76
CA GLU A 204 -2.69 -16.67 3.72
C GLU A 204 -3.85 -15.97 4.44
N LYS A 205 -3.59 -15.26 5.55
CA LYS A 205 -4.61 -14.43 6.21
C LYS A 205 -5.12 -13.30 5.31
N VAL A 206 -4.21 -12.61 4.61
CA VAL A 206 -4.56 -11.54 3.66
C VAL A 206 -5.39 -12.08 2.50
N LYS A 207 -4.98 -13.20 1.91
CA LYS A 207 -5.76 -13.87 0.84
C LYS A 207 -7.16 -14.23 1.33
N LYS A 208 -7.28 -14.82 2.52
CA LYS A 208 -8.58 -15.14 3.09
C LYS A 208 -9.46 -13.91 3.27
N ILE A 209 -8.92 -12.81 3.82
CA ILE A 209 -9.66 -11.55 3.96
C ILE A 209 -10.15 -11.03 2.60
N LYS A 210 -9.33 -11.12 1.56
CA LYS A 210 -9.68 -10.77 0.18
C LYS A 210 -10.81 -11.64 -0.35
N ASP A 211 -10.68 -12.96 -0.23
CA ASP A 211 -11.66 -13.90 -0.77
C ASP A 211 -13.01 -13.76 -0.03
N ASP A 212 -12.99 -13.62 1.29
CA ASP A 212 -14.19 -13.38 2.11
C ASP A 212 -14.90 -12.07 1.70
N HIS A 213 -14.12 -11.00 1.46
CA HIS A 213 -14.65 -9.71 1.01
C HIS A 213 -15.30 -9.82 -0.38
N ILE A 214 -14.60 -10.44 -1.34
CA ILE A 214 -15.11 -10.64 -2.70
C ILE A 214 -16.39 -11.49 -2.69
N ASN A 215 -16.39 -12.61 -1.95
CA ASN A 215 -17.53 -13.52 -1.90
C ASN A 215 -18.75 -12.87 -1.26
N ARG A 216 -18.57 -12.14 -0.15
CA ARG A 216 -19.64 -11.37 0.50
C ARG A 216 -20.34 -10.42 -0.47
N TYR A 217 -19.57 -9.63 -1.20
CA TYR A 217 -20.12 -8.62 -2.10
C TYR A 217 -20.69 -9.20 -3.38
N LYS A 218 -20.13 -10.31 -3.91
CA LYS A 218 -20.77 -11.06 -5.01
C LYS A 218 -22.16 -11.59 -4.63
N GLN A 219 -22.34 -11.98 -3.37
CA GLN A 219 -23.61 -12.49 -2.84
C GLN A 219 -24.57 -11.39 -2.38
N THR A 220 -24.12 -10.13 -2.34
CA THR A 220 -24.95 -8.98 -1.96
C THR A 220 -25.43 -8.29 -3.25
N PRO A 221 -26.70 -8.43 -3.63
CA PRO A 221 -27.23 -7.82 -4.84
C PRO A 221 -27.25 -6.29 -4.73
N ILE A 222 -26.86 -5.61 -5.81
CA ILE A 222 -27.00 -4.17 -5.96
C ILE A 222 -28.43 -3.86 -6.43
N PRO A 223 -29.17 -2.95 -5.76
CA PRO A 223 -30.49 -2.53 -6.24
C PRO A 223 -30.43 -1.93 -7.65
N VAL A 224 -31.40 -2.30 -8.49
CA VAL A 224 -31.58 -1.75 -9.84
C VAL A 224 -32.74 -0.75 -9.80
N LEU A 225 -32.49 0.48 -10.22
CA LEU A 225 -33.44 1.58 -10.29
C LEU A 225 -33.65 2.02 -11.75
N GLU A 226 -34.87 2.47 -12.06
CA GLU A 226 -35.21 2.93 -13.41
C GLU A 226 -34.54 4.28 -13.74
N ASN A 227 -34.41 5.17 -12.75
CA ASN A 227 -33.78 6.47 -12.93
C ASN A 227 -32.24 6.32 -13.00
N PRO A 228 -31.59 6.72 -14.10
CA PRO A 228 -30.13 6.59 -14.25
C PRO A 228 -29.31 7.36 -13.20
N LEU A 229 -29.79 8.53 -12.76
CA LEU A 229 -29.09 9.34 -11.77
C LEU A 229 -29.16 8.70 -10.38
N GLU A 230 -30.35 8.25 -9.97
CA GLU A 230 -30.53 7.50 -8.72
C GLU A 230 -29.73 6.20 -8.74
N GLN A 231 -29.68 5.49 -9.88
CA GLN A 231 -28.85 4.30 -10.04
C GLN A 231 -27.36 4.61 -9.83
N LEU A 232 -26.86 5.73 -10.36
CA LEU A 232 -25.46 6.14 -10.19
C LEU A 232 -25.13 6.48 -8.73
N GLU A 233 -26.06 7.09 -8.00
CA GLU A 233 -25.90 7.33 -6.56
C GLU A 233 -25.78 6.02 -5.77
N VAL A 234 -26.63 5.03 -6.08
CA VAL A 234 -26.53 3.67 -5.50
C VAL A 234 -25.19 3.03 -5.85
N LEU A 235 -24.77 3.10 -7.12
CA LEU A 235 -23.49 2.52 -7.56
C LEU A 235 -22.29 3.20 -6.90
N TYR A 236 -22.36 4.51 -6.63
CA TYR A 236 -21.30 5.24 -5.94
C TYR A 236 -21.10 4.72 -4.51
N GLU A 237 -22.17 4.59 -3.74
CA GLU A 237 -22.09 4.06 -2.37
C GLU A 237 -21.69 2.58 -2.35
N GLU A 238 -22.19 1.77 -3.29
CA GLU A 238 -21.77 0.38 -3.44
C GLU A 238 -20.27 0.28 -3.80
N ASN A 239 -19.78 1.13 -4.71
CA ASN A 239 -18.36 1.17 -5.04
C ASN A 239 -17.51 1.49 -3.81
N LYS A 240 -17.90 2.52 -3.05
CA LYS A 240 -17.21 2.89 -1.82
C LYS A 240 -17.14 1.74 -0.82
N ASN A 241 -18.21 0.95 -0.69
CA ASN A 241 -18.24 -0.22 0.20
C ASN A 241 -17.38 -1.39 -0.32
N ARG A 242 -17.29 -1.56 -1.64
CA ARG A 242 -16.59 -2.68 -2.31
C ARG A 242 -15.10 -2.42 -2.54
N PHE A 243 -14.75 -1.24 -3.02
CA PHE A 243 -13.41 -0.85 -3.47
C PHE A 243 -12.84 0.37 -2.75
N GLY A 244 -13.69 1.18 -2.12
CA GLY A 244 -13.29 2.41 -1.45
C GLY A 244 -13.57 3.69 -2.24
N TYR A 245 -13.18 4.82 -1.68
CA TYR A 245 -13.48 6.16 -2.25
C TYR A 245 -12.59 6.58 -3.43
N ARG A 246 -11.49 5.85 -3.69
CA ARG A 246 -10.48 6.22 -4.71
C ARG A 246 -10.26 5.15 -5.77
N TYR A 247 -10.95 4.02 -5.64
CA TYR A 247 -10.71 2.84 -6.46
C TYR A 247 -12.03 2.25 -6.96
N GLY A 248 -11.97 1.21 -7.78
CA GLY A 248 -13.15 0.72 -8.49
C GLY A 248 -13.57 1.71 -9.58
N TYR A 249 -14.87 2.03 -9.65
CA TYR A 249 -15.53 2.81 -10.70
C TYR A 249 -15.84 4.27 -10.30
N VAL A 250 -15.19 4.82 -9.27
CA VAL A 250 -15.49 6.18 -8.75
C VAL A 250 -15.45 7.24 -9.84
N GLU A 251 -14.38 7.25 -10.65
CA GLU A 251 -14.17 8.26 -11.68
C GLU A 251 -15.22 8.13 -12.79
N GLU A 252 -15.54 6.90 -13.19
CA GLU A 252 -16.55 6.60 -14.20
C GLU A 252 -17.95 7.04 -13.75
N ILE A 253 -18.33 6.68 -12.51
CA ILE A 253 -19.62 7.04 -11.94
C ILE A 253 -19.76 8.56 -11.83
N ASN A 254 -18.74 9.24 -11.29
CA ASN A 254 -18.76 10.69 -11.13
C ASN A 254 -18.81 11.42 -12.47
N HIS A 255 -18.05 10.95 -13.47
CA HIS A 255 -18.06 11.51 -14.82
C HIS A 255 -19.45 11.38 -15.45
N ILE A 256 -20.01 10.17 -15.50
CA ILE A 256 -21.34 9.92 -16.07
C ILE A 256 -22.40 10.76 -15.35
N TYR A 257 -22.40 10.75 -14.01
CA TYR A 257 -23.36 11.51 -13.20
C TYR A 257 -23.29 13.00 -13.56
N THR A 258 -22.08 13.58 -13.55
CA THR A 258 -21.87 14.99 -13.91
C THR A 258 -22.38 15.27 -15.32
N GLN A 259 -21.98 14.48 -16.32
CA GLN A 259 -22.39 14.71 -17.71
C GLN A 259 -23.91 14.60 -17.92
N LEU A 260 -24.59 13.70 -17.22
CA LEU A 260 -26.04 13.54 -17.34
C LEU A 260 -26.82 14.69 -16.71
N THR A 261 -26.35 15.26 -15.59
CA THR A 261 -27.00 16.37 -14.86
C THR A 261 -26.90 17.73 -15.55
N ILE A 262 -25.91 17.95 -16.42
CA ILE A 262 -25.73 19.23 -17.13
C ILE A 262 -26.97 19.57 -17.96
N ASN A 263 -27.55 20.75 -17.71
CA ASN A 263 -28.63 21.31 -18.52
C ASN A 263 -28.07 21.72 -19.90
N ALA A 264 -28.74 21.27 -20.97
CA ALA A 264 -28.35 21.52 -22.36
C ALA A 264 -29.33 22.42 -23.13
N ASP A 265 -30.21 23.15 -22.42
CA ASP A 265 -31.26 23.96 -23.02
C ASP A 265 -30.69 25.05 -23.94
N SER A 266 -29.48 25.54 -23.64
CA SER A 266 -28.75 26.55 -24.42
C SER A 266 -28.35 26.11 -25.83
N ILE A 267 -28.43 24.81 -26.13
CA ILE A 267 -28.19 24.26 -27.48
C ILE A 267 -29.45 23.61 -28.07
N SER A 268 -30.62 23.79 -27.44
CA SER A 268 -31.89 23.30 -27.98
C SER A 268 -32.15 23.88 -29.36
N ALA A 269 -32.76 23.08 -30.24
CA ALA A 269 -33.04 23.42 -31.63
C ALA A 269 -31.80 23.70 -32.50
N THR A 270 -30.60 23.33 -32.03
CA THR A 270 -29.39 23.31 -32.87
C THR A 270 -29.10 21.88 -33.34
N ASN A 271 -28.36 21.73 -34.45
CA ASN A 271 -27.88 20.42 -34.91
C ASN A 271 -26.99 19.70 -33.87
N PHE A 272 -26.52 20.42 -32.85
CA PHE A 272 -25.69 19.88 -31.79
C PHE A 272 -26.49 19.19 -30.68
N GLU A 273 -27.78 19.52 -30.53
CA GLU A 273 -28.68 18.89 -29.56
C GLU A 273 -28.70 17.37 -29.73
N GLY A 274 -28.89 16.90 -30.97
CA GLY A 274 -28.90 15.47 -31.28
C GLY A 274 -27.58 14.77 -30.96
N ILE A 275 -26.44 15.47 -31.11
CA ILE A 275 -25.10 14.94 -30.79
C ILE A 275 -24.98 14.71 -29.28
N VAL A 276 -25.44 15.69 -28.48
CA VAL A 276 -25.42 15.61 -27.02
C VAL A 276 -26.39 14.54 -26.51
N LEU A 277 -27.60 14.45 -27.07
CA LEU A 277 -28.57 13.41 -26.69
C LEU A 277 -28.04 12.00 -26.99
N GLU A 278 -27.37 11.81 -28.13
CA GLU A 278 -26.75 10.54 -28.49
C GLU A 278 -25.62 10.19 -27.51
N TYR A 279 -24.74 11.15 -27.18
CA TYR A 279 -23.67 10.94 -26.21
C TYR A 279 -24.21 10.63 -24.81
N LYS A 280 -25.22 11.36 -24.32
CA LYS A 280 -25.88 11.06 -23.03
C LYS A 280 -26.53 9.67 -23.04
N SER A 281 -27.07 9.22 -24.17
CA SER A 281 -27.61 7.87 -24.31
C SER A 281 -26.53 6.80 -24.25
N TYR A 282 -25.36 7.06 -24.87
CA TYR A 282 -24.17 6.22 -24.71
C TYR A 282 -23.72 6.13 -23.25
N LEU A 283 -23.60 7.25 -22.55
CA LEU A 283 -23.21 7.25 -21.14
C LEU A 283 -24.17 6.44 -20.27
N LYS A 284 -25.49 6.55 -20.51
CA LYS A 284 -26.49 5.71 -19.82
C LYS A 284 -26.29 4.22 -20.10
N SER A 285 -25.86 3.85 -21.30
CA SER A 285 -25.60 2.44 -21.66
C SER A 285 -24.40 1.83 -20.91
N LEU A 286 -23.52 2.66 -20.33
CA LEU A 286 -22.40 2.21 -19.52
C LEU A 286 -22.81 1.86 -18.07
N ILE A 287 -23.95 2.36 -17.58
CA ILE A 287 -24.41 2.14 -16.21
C ILE A 287 -24.59 0.65 -15.90
N PRO A 288 -25.24 -0.17 -16.76
CA PRO A 288 -25.33 -1.62 -16.55
C PRO A 288 -23.97 -2.34 -16.54
N ILE A 289 -22.97 -1.83 -17.28
CA ILE A 289 -21.61 -2.39 -17.31
C ILE A 289 -20.91 -2.16 -15.97
N ILE A 290 -21.02 -0.94 -15.44
CA ILE A 290 -20.49 -0.60 -14.11
C ILE A 290 -21.18 -1.44 -13.03
N LEU A 291 -22.51 -1.60 -13.12
CA LEU A 291 -23.27 -2.44 -12.20
C LEU A 291 -22.77 -3.88 -12.22
N ASP A 292 -22.62 -4.50 -13.40
CA ASP A 292 -22.09 -5.86 -13.52
C ASP A 292 -20.68 -5.98 -12.93
N GLY A 293 -19.80 -5.02 -13.25
CA GLY A 293 -18.46 -4.95 -12.71
C GLY A 293 -18.43 -4.90 -11.18
N LEU A 294 -19.23 -4.02 -10.57
CA LEU A 294 -19.37 -3.92 -9.12
C LEU A 294 -19.97 -5.19 -8.51
N GLN A 295 -21.03 -5.74 -9.11
CA GLN A 295 -21.71 -6.95 -8.62
C GLN A 295 -20.75 -8.15 -8.63
N ASN A 296 -19.95 -8.28 -9.69
CA ASN A 296 -19.02 -9.39 -9.87
C ASN A 296 -17.64 -9.16 -9.24
N MET A 297 -17.43 -8.03 -8.56
CA MET A 297 -16.14 -7.64 -7.99
C MET A 297 -15.01 -7.68 -9.04
N LYS A 298 -15.31 -7.21 -10.25
CA LYS A 298 -14.38 -7.09 -11.37
C LYS A 298 -14.24 -5.62 -11.74
N LYS A 299 -13.00 -5.15 -11.83
CA LYS A 299 -12.71 -3.89 -12.49
C LYS A 299 -12.21 -4.18 -13.89
N ASP A 300 -13.04 -3.89 -14.89
CA ASP A 300 -12.53 -3.83 -16.25
C ASP A 300 -11.62 -2.61 -16.35
N ARG A 301 -10.35 -2.84 -16.68
CA ARG A 301 -9.26 -1.86 -16.61
C ARG A 301 -9.47 -0.63 -17.52
N TYR A 302 -10.51 -0.63 -18.35
CA TYR A 302 -10.64 0.21 -19.53
C TYR A 302 -11.84 1.17 -19.51
N VAL A 303 -12.83 1.02 -18.61
CA VAL A 303 -14.11 1.74 -18.75
C VAL A 303 -13.95 3.27 -18.78
N TYR A 304 -13.12 3.88 -17.91
CA TYR A 304 -12.85 5.33 -18.01
C TYR A 304 -12.08 5.73 -19.28
N PHE A 305 -11.06 4.96 -19.66
CA PHE A 305 -10.27 5.26 -20.86
C PHE A 305 -11.08 5.07 -22.15
N ASP A 306 -12.05 4.16 -22.15
CA ASP A 306 -12.99 3.95 -23.25
C ASP A 306 -13.99 5.11 -23.40
N MET A 307 -14.11 5.98 -22.38
CA MET A 307 -14.86 7.24 -22.47
C MET A 307 -14.00 8.40 -23.00
N LEU A 308 -12.69 8.21 -23.19
CA LEU A 308 -11.82 9.21 -23.80
C LEU A 308 -11.71 8.94 -25.30
N PHE A 309 -12.43 9.72 -26.09
CA PHE A 309 -12.48 9.57 -27.55
C PHE A 309 -11.39 10.34 -28.30
N TRP A 310 -10.31 10.70 -27.61
CA TRP A 310 -9.25 11.55 -28.13
C TRP A 310 -7.86 10.99 -27.87
N ASN A 311 -6.89 11.49 -28.63
CA ASN A 311 -5.47 11.33 -28.36
C ASN A 311 -4.72 12.64 -28.62
N GLY A 312 -3.45 12.67 -28.21
CA GLY A 312 -2.56 13.79 -28.49
C GLY A 312 -2.45 14.82 -27.36
N TYR A 313 -1.38 15.61 -27.45
CA TYR A 313 -0.95 16.54 -26.41
C TYR A 313 -1.95 17.68 -26.19
N GLU A 314 -2.54 18.21 -27.25
CA GLU A 314 -3.46 19.35 -27.16
C GLU A 314 -4.73 19.00 -26.39
N PHE A 315 -5.30 17.81 -26.64
CA PHE A 315 -6.44 17.33 -25.87
C PHE A 315 -6.06 17.02 -24.43
N GLU A 316 -4.88 16.46 -24.16
CA GLU A 316 -4.41 16.31 -22.77
C GLU A 316 -4.43 17.66 -22.03
N LYS A 317 -4.01 18.74 -22.70
CA LYS A 317 -4.04 20.10 -22.11
C LYS A 317 -5.45 20.66 -21.96
N ILE A 318 -6.36 20.37 -22.89
CA ILE A 318 -7.77 20.74 -22.77
C ILE A 318 -8.42 20.01 -21.58
N TYR A 319 -8.15 18.72 -21.39
CA TYR A 319 -8.73 17.98 -20.26
C TYR A 319 -8.09 18.36 -18.92
N GLN A 320 -6.83 18.79 -18.90
CA GLN A 320 -6.24 19.46 -17.73
C GLN A 320 -6.99 20.77 -17.40
N TYR A 321 -7.37 21.57 -18.41
CA TYR A 321 -8.23 22.73 -18.21
C TYR A 321 -9.61 22.33 -17.64
N PHE A 322 -10.24 21.29 -18.18
CA PHE A 322 -11.54 20.83 -17.67
C PHE A 322 -11.49 20.34 -16.22
N ASN A 323 -10.41 19.66 -15.82
CA ASN A 323 -10.29 19.08 -14.48
C ASN A 323 -9.87 20.10 -13.42
N TYR A 324 -9.04 21.08 -13.77
CA TYR A 324 -8.48 22.03 -12.79
C TYR A 324 -9.07 23.43 -12.88
N GLY A 325 -9.84 23.74 -13.94
CA GLY A 325 -10.42 25.06 -14.20
C GLY A 325 -9.42 26.14 -14.62
N VAL A 326 -8.11 25.92 -14.42
CA VAL A 326 -7.05 26.89 -14.75
C VAL A 326 -5.92 26.16 -15.48
N HIS A 327 -5.83 26.38 -16.80
CA HIS A 327 -4.72 25.89 -17.62
C HIS A 327 -4.63 26.68 -18.93
N ALA A 328 -3.77 27.71 -18.96
CA ALA A 328 -3.73 28.71 -20.03
C ALA A 328 -3.57 28.11 -21.45
N LEU A 329 -2.74 27.07 -21.59
CA LEU A 329 -2.55 26.42 -22.88
C LEU A 329 -3.77 25.58 -23.30
N GLY A 330 -4.44 24.96 -22.33
CA GLY A 330 -5.65 24.16 -22.57
C GLY A 330 -6.83 25.04 -22.96
N GLU A 331 -7.00 26.15 -22.26
CA GLU A 331 -7.99 27.19 -22.59
C GLU A 331 -7.75 27.76 -23.99
N LYS A 332 -6.49 28.02 -24.36
CA LYS A 332 -6.13 28.49 -25.70
C LYS A 332 -6.52 27.49 -26.78
N TYR A 333 -6.19 26.20 -26.60
CA TYR A 333 -6.59 25.15 -27.56
C TYR A 333 -8.10 25.00 -27.65
N LEU A 334 -8.81 25.03 -26.52
CA LEU A 334 -10.27 24.98 -26.50
C LEU A 334 -10.90 26.17 -27.23
N THR A 335 -10.37 27.38 -27.02
CA THR A 335 -10.82 28.60 -27.70
C THR A 335 -10.63 28.51 -29.20
N THR A 336 -9.54 27.89 -29.66
CA THR A 336 -9.33 27.62 -31.09
C THR A 336 -10.35 26.63 -31.64
N LEU A 337 -10.63 25.52 -30.93
CA LEU A 337 -11.68 24.57 -31.34
C LEU A 337 -13.07 25.22 -31.39
N ALA A 338 -13.40 26.01 -30.38
CA ALA A 338 -14.72 26.64 -30.25
C ALA A 338 -15.04 27.66 -31.34
N LYS A 339 -14.03 28.15 -32.07
CA LYS A 339 -14.19 29.04 -33.23
C LYS A 339 -14.51 28.31 -34.54
N LEU A 340 -14.42 26.97 -34.56
CA LEU A 340 -14.78 26.19 -35.74
C LEU A 340 -16.30 26.12 -35.87
N GLU A 341 -16.82 26.24 -37.10
CA GLU A 341 -18.26 26.15 -37.41
C GLU A 341 -18.90 24.81 -36.99
N THR A 342 -18.07 23.80 -36.71
CA THR A 342 -18.53 22.47 -36.29
C THR A 342 -18.98 22.45 -34.82
N PHE A 343 -18.52 23.40 -34.00
CA PHE A 343 -18.93 23.53 -32.60
C PHE A 343 -19.99 24.63 -32.44
N PRO A 344 -20.89 24.53 -31.45
CA PRO A 344 -21.90 25.55 -31.24
C PRO A 344 -21.27 26.82 -30.65
N ALA A 345 -21.72 27.99 -31.11
CA ALA A 345 -21.16 29.29 -30.71
C ALA A 345 -21.15 29.53 -29.19
N ILE A 346 -22.09 28.93 -28.46
CA ILE A 346 -22.18 28.97 -27.00
C ILE A 346 -20.90 28.43 -26.30
N LEU A 347 -20.13 27.56 -26.96
CA LEU A 347 -18.89 27.00 -26.41
C LEU A 347 -17.84 28.10 -26.14
N VAL A 348 -17.85 29.15 -26.96
CA VAL A 348 -16.95 30.32 -26.82
C VAL A 348 -17.39 31.23 -25.67
N THR A 349 -18.71 31.38 -25.46
CA THR A 349 -19.26 32.42 -24.59
C THR A 349 -19.55 31.94 -23.17
N THR A 350 -19.82 30.64 -23.00
CA THR A 350 -20.11 30.07 -21.68
C THR A 350 -18.88 30.07 -20.78
N GLN A 351 -19.08 30.24 -19.47
CA GLN A 351 -18.04 30.06 -18.45
C GLN A 351 -18.18 28.70 -17.73
N ASP A 352 -19.25 27.96 -18.00
CA ASP A 352 -19.46 26.64 -17.41
C ASP A 352 -18.51 25.61 -18.06
N ILE A 353 -17.50 25.22 -17.29
CA ILE A 353 -16.44 24.29 -17.73
C ILE A 353 -17.00 22.88 -17.96
N GLN A 354 -17.97 22.44 -17.15
CA GLN A 354 -18.56 21.11 -17.32
C GLN A 354 -19.42 21.08 -18.57
N PHE A 355 -20.17 22.14 -18.84
CA PHE A 355 -20.88 22.29 -20.11
C PHE A 355 -19.92 22.31 -21.30
N LYS A 356 -18.78 23.03 -21.23
CA LYS A 356 -17.74 22.98 -22.28
C LYS A 356 -17.25 21.55 -22.51
N ARG A 357 -16.99 20.80 -21.44
CA ARG A 357 -16.57 19.40 -21.50
C ARG A 357 -17.63 18.53 -22.17
N LEU A 358 -18.91 18.68 -21.82
CA LEU A 358 -20.02 17.94 -22.44
C LEU A 358 -20.06 18.12 -23.95
N ILE A 359 -19.92 19.37 -24.42
CA ILE A 359 -19.92 19.69 -25.85
C ILE A 359 -18.73 19.01 -26.56
N VAL A 360 -17.53 19.10 -25.99
CA VAL A 360 -16.33 18.49 -26.57
C VAL A 360 -16.41 16.97 -26.56
N ASP A 361 -16.78 16.35 -25.45
CA ASP A 361 -16.94 14.90 -25.33
C ASP A 361 -17.97 14.36 -26.33
N ALA A 362 -19.13 15.02 -26.45
CA ALA A 362 -20.18 14.60 -27.37
C ALA A 362 -19.75 14.68 -28.84
N PHE A 363 -19.01 15.73 -29.20
CA PHE A 363 -18.42 15.84 -30.53
C PHE A 363 -17.41 14.73 -30.80
N LEU A 364 -16.49 14.49 -29.87
CA LEU A 364 -15.45 13.48 -30.03
C LEU A 364 -16.03 12.07 -30.11
N TYR A 365 -17.05 11.76 -29.30
CA TYR A 365 -17.80 10.51 -29.39
C TYR A 365 -18.41 10.31 -30.78
N LYS A 366 -19.05 11.34 -31.34
CA LYS A 366 -19.61 11.28 -32.70
C LYS A 366 -18.56 10.99 -33.76
N GLU A 367 -17.41 11.67 -33.71
CA GLU A 367 -16.34 11.47 -34.69
C GLU A 367 -15.64 10.11 -34.49
N PHE A 368 -15.49 9.64 -33.25
CA PHE A 368 -15.02 8.30 -32.93
C PHE A 368 -15.95 7.24 -33.54
N LYS A 369 -17.27 7.37 -33.36
CA LYS A 369 -18.25 6.44 -33.92
C LYS A 369 -18.20 6.36 -35.44
N LYS A 370 -17.89 7.47 -36.12
CA LYS A 370 -17.73 7.51 -37.59
C LYS A 370 -16.43 6.86 -38.06
N SER A 371 -15.34 7.09 -37.35
CA SER A 371 -13.99 6.73 -37.80
C SER A 371 -13.48 5.40 -37.24
N GLY A 372 -14.06 4.92 -36.13
CA GLY A 372 -13.62 3.75 -35.39
C GLY A 372 -12.29 3.92 -34.65
N LYS A 373 -11.79 5.16 -34.52
CA LYS A 373 -10.49 5.46 -33.88
C LYS A 373 -10.54 6.73 -33.05
N LEU A 374 -9.62 6.84 -32.10
CA LEU A 374 -9.42 8.05 -31.27
C LEU A 374 -9.08 9.25 -32.14
N ILE A 375 -9.65 10.41 -31.81
CA ILE A 375 -9.55 11.64 -32.60
C ILE A 375 -8.41 12.52 -32.07
N SER A 376 -7.51 12.93 -32.95
CA SER A 376 -6.47 13.91 -32.62
C SER A 376 -6.96 15.34 -32.86
N TYR A 377 -6.38 16.29 -32.12
CA TYR A 377 -6.68 17.71 -32.28
C TYR A 377 -6.42 18.21 -33.72
N GLN A 378 -5.34 17.72 -34.33
CA GLN A 378 -4.93 18.08 -35.68
C GLN A 378 -5.92 17.62 -36.76
N GLU A 379 -6.63 16.51 -36.55
CA GLU A 379 -7.66 16.03 -37.49
C GLU A 379 -8.90 16.92 -37.51
N ILE A 380 -9.14 17.70 -36.45
CA ILE A 380 -10.29 18.59 -36.34
C ILE A 380 -9.97 19.97 -36.92
N ILE A 381 -8.76 20.48 -36.69
CA ILE A 381 -8.37 21.83 -37.15
C ILE A 381 -7.88 21.88 -38.60
N LYS A 382 -7.45 20.74 -39.18
CA LYS A 382 -7.01 20.71 -40.57
C LYS A 382 -8.23 20.74 -41.50
N PRO A 383 -8.23 21.58 -42.55
CA PRO A 383 -9.31 21.56 -43.53
C PRO A 383 -9.38 20.16 -44.15
N LYS A 384 -10.58 19.56 -44.15
CA LYS A 384 -10.83 18.39 -45.00
C LYS A 384 -10.67 18.87 -46.44
N ASN A 385 -9.58 18.49 -47.09
CA ASN A 385 -9.42 18.71 -48.52
C ASN A 385 -10.62 18.05 -49.21
N THR A 386 -11.52 18.88 -49.72
CA THR A 386 -12.60 18.50 -50.64
C THR A 386 -12.04 17.96 -51.94
#